data_AF-A0A382EPB0-F1
#
_entry.id   AF-A0A382EPB0-F1
#
_cell.length_a   1.000
_cell.length_b   1.000
_cell.length_c   1.000
_cell.angle_alpha   90.00
_cell.angle_beta   90.00
_cell.angle_gamma   90.00
#
_symmetry.space_group_name_H-M   'P 1'
#
loop_
_entity.id
_entity.type
_entity.pdbx_description
1 polymer ?
#
loop_
_entity_poly.entity_id
_entity_poly.type
_entity_poly.pdbx_seq_one_letter_code
_entity_poly.pdbx_strand_id
1 'polypeptide(L)'
;VLGCLSGGAIGDALGAGIEFMSWAEIESTFGPEGVRDFTPDYGHEAPITDDTQMTLFTAEGLLEAAANDTDPVDEVWAAYRRWYHTQGGDLPEGVDPLFGLLAVPELHERRGPGSTCMGSMRDGVPGTTDEPLNGSKGCGGIMRVAPVGLVATSDEEAYRLGCATAALTHGHASGWISAGAMAVMVRRLLEGEGLREAVDAGRAVAAADPADFEVVDAIDAAIALAGQGSLRGTDLETLGKRWPGGPGDEALAIAVAAVLAEPDPNEALLLAVNHGGDSDSTGAIAGNLLGAHYGASALRADWRERVELADVITEMAGRLSAVGN
;
A
#
# COMPACT_ATOMS: atom_id res chain seq x y z
N VAL A 1 -8.42 6.34 10.20
CA VAL A 1 -6.98 6.67 10.11
C VAL A 1 -6.08 5.63 10.77
N LEU A 2 -6.01 5.52 12.12
CA LEU A 2 -5.11 4.54 12.79
C LEU A 2 -5.30 3.11 12.29
N GLY A 3 -6.55 2.66 12.16
CA GLY A 3 -6.83 1.32 11.63
C GLY A 3 -6.22 1.12 10.24
N CYS A 4 -6.33 2.10 9.34
CA CYS A 4 -5.81 2.02 7.98
C CYS A 4 -4.27 1.88 7.96
N LEU A 5 -3.55 2.73 8.69
CA LEU A 5 -2.08 2.65 8.71
C LEU A 5 -1.58 1.40 9.44
N SER A 6 -2.15 1.06 10.61
CA SER A 6 -1.77 -0.15 11.34
C SER A 6 -2.13 -1.41 10.56
N GLY A 7 -3.29 -1.43 9.89
CA GLY A 7 -3.71 -2.56 9.07
C GLY A 7 -2.75 -2.79 7.91
N GLY A 8 -2.35 -1.73 7.20
CA GLY A 8 -1.34 -1.83 6.15
C GLY A 8 -0.01 -2.38 6.67
N ALA A 9 0.50 -1.83 7.77
CA ALA A 9 1.75 -2.31 8.36
C ALA A 9 1.68 -3.76 8.86
N ILE A 10 0.53 -4.19 9.41
CA ILE A 10 0.32 -5.58 9.79
C ILE A 10 0.32 -6.49 8.56
N GLY A 11 -0.37 -6.08 7.48
CA GLY A 11 -0.43 -6.85 6.25
C GLY A 11 0.92 -7.01 5.57
N ASP A 12 1.67 -5.92 5.45
CA ASP A 12 3.08 -5.88 5.06
C ASP A 12 3.89 -6.90 5.89
N ALA A 13 3.88 -6.76 7.22
CA ALA A 13 4.68 -7.62 8.10
C ALA A 13 4.28 -9.10 8.13
N LEU A 14 3.00 -9.41 7.86
CA LEU A 14 2.54 -10.79 7.71
C LEU A 14 3.05 -11.42 6.41
N GLY A 15 3.16 -10.63 5.34
CA GLY A 15 3.63 -11.08 4.03
C GLY A 15 5.15 -11.06 3.86
N ALA A 16 5.88 -10.20 4.58
CA ALA A 16 7.31 -9.95 4.38
C ALA A 16 8.17 -11.23 4.36
N GLY A 17 8.03 -12.10 5.35
CA GLY A 17 8.84 -13.32 5.44
C GLY A 17 8.45 -14.45 4.47
N ILE A 18 7.38 -14.25 3.68
CA ILE A 18 6.92 -15.19 2.65
C ILE A 18 6.86 -14.59 1.25
N GLU A 19 7.35 -13.35 1.09
CA GLU A 19 7.41 -12.66 -0.18
C GLU A 19 8.14 -13.53 -1.23
N PHE A 20 7.54 -13.66 -2.41
CA PHE A 20 7.99 -14.48 -3.54
C PHE A 20 8.10 -15.99 -3.31
N MET A 21 7.68 -16.51 -2.16
CA MET A 21 7.45 -17.95 -2.02
C MET A 21 6.29 -18.37 -2.91
N SER A 22 6.37 -19.58 -3.47
CA SER A 22 5.20 -20.24 -4.08
C SER A 22 4.27 -20.78 -3.00
N TRP A 23 2.98 -20.96 -3.30
CA TRP A 23 2.06 -21.61 -2.36
C TRP A 23 2.59 -22.97 -1.87
N ALA A 24 3.23 -23.75 -2.74
CA ALA A 24 3.80 -25.04 -2.36
C ALA A 24 4.91 -24.92 -1.29
N GLU A 25 5.72 -23.85 -1.34
CA GLU A 25 6.75 -23.56 -0.33
C GLU A 25 6.13 -23.06 0.97
N ILE A 26 5.10 -22.20 0.89
CA ILE A 26 4.35 -21.71 2.05
C ILE A 26 3.70 -22.91 2.76
N GLU A 27 2.95 -23.74 2.03
CA GLU A 27 2.28 -24.92 2.57
C GLU A 27 3.26 -25.93 3.16
N SER A 28 4.42 -26.14 2.51
CA SER A 28 5.46 -27.02 3.04
C SER A 28 6.09 -26.51 4.34
N THR A 29 6.13 -25.19 4.56
CA THR A 29 6.81 -24.57 5.70
C THR A 29 5.88 -24.35 6.88
N PHE A 30 4.66 -23.86 6.60
CA PHE A 30 3.70 -23.42 7.62
C PHE A 30 2.48 -24.35 7.73
N GLY A 31 2.30 -25.28 6.79
CA GLY A 31 1.18 -26.21 6.74
C GLY A 31 0.02 -25.71 5.86
N PRO A 32 -1.10 -26.46 5.81
CA PRO A 32 -2.19 -26.24 4.85
C PRO A 32 -3.00 -24.95 5.06
N GLU A 33 -2.85 -24.32 6.23
CA GLU A 33 -3.43 -23.02 6.56
C GLU A 33 -2.49 -21.84 6.26
N GLY A 34 -1.26 -22.13 5.84
CA GLY A 34 -0.22 -21.13 5.59
C GLY A 34 0.24 -20.40 6.86
N VAL A 35 0.76 -19.20 6.69
CA VAL A 35 1.16 -18.29 7.77
C VAL A 35 -0.06 -17.91 8.61
N ARG A 36 0.09 -17.91 9.94
CA ARG A 36 -0.96 -17.55 10.93
C ARG A 36 -0.56 -16.43 11.89
N ASP A 37 0.69 -15.98 11.81
CA ASP A 37 1.30 -14.93 12.62
C ASP A 37 2.54 -14.40 11.88
N PHE A 38 3.20 -13.35 12.38
CA PHE A 38 4.38 -12.79 11.74
C PHE A 38 5.49 -13.83 11.51
N THR A 39 6.14 -13.73 10.34
CA THR A 39 7.29 -14.56 9.98
C THR A 39 8.55 -13.70 10.12
N PRO A 40 9.47 -14.04 11.04
CA PRO A 40 10.69 -13.25 11.24
C PRO A 40 11.54 -13.19 9.99
N ASP A 41 11.91 -11.97 9.58
CA ASP A 41 12.83 -11.69 8.48
C ASP A 41 13.53 -10.33 8.73
N TYR A 42 14.55 -10.00 7.94
CA TYR A 42 15.36 -8.78 8.08
C TYR A 42 15.98 -8.60 9.48
N GLY A 43 16.02 -9.64 10.30
CA GLY A 43 16.48 -9.58 11.70
C GLY A 43 15.43 -9.14 12.71
N HIS A 44 14.16 -8.98 12.30
CA HIS A 44 13.05 -8.53 13.15
C HIS A 44 11.96 -9.61 13.25
N GLU A 45 11.16 -9.55 14.32
CA GLU A 45 10.06 -10.52 14.54
C GLU A 45 8.85 -10.28 13.63
N ALA A 46 8.52 -9.01 13.41
CA ALA A 46 7.38 -8.55 12.61
C ALA A 46 7.83 -7.40 11.70
N PRO A 47 8.78 -7.66 10.77
CA PRO A 47 9.42 -6.62 9.96
C PRO A 47 8.40 -5.92 9.08
N ILE A 48 8.47 -4.59 8.99
CA ILE A 48 7.85 -3.88 7.87
C ILE A 48 8.81 -3.82 6.68
N THR A 49 8.31 -3.68 5.45
CA THR A 49 9.12 -3.51 4.22
C THR A 49 9.05 -2.08 3.69
N ASP A 50 9.47 -1.86 2.44
CA ASP A 50 9.37 -0.56 1.79
C ASP A 50 7.91 -0.12 1.62
N ASP A 51 6.94 -1.04 1.61
CA ASP A 51 5.51 -0.75 1.64
C ASP A 51 5.14 0.22 2.78
N THR A 52 5.40 -0.17 4.03
CA THR A 52 5.10 0.70 5.17
C THR A 52 6.06 1.87 5.25
N GLN A 53 7.36 1.67 4.99
CA GLN A 53 8.32 2.78 5.04
C GLN A 53 7.89 3.90 4.09
N MET A 54 7.60 3.57 2.84
CA MET A 54 7.16 4.55 1.85
C MET A 54 5.77 5.10 2.16
N THR A 55 4.86 4.30 2.74
CA THR A 55 3.57 4.79 3.25
C THR A 55 3.76 5.90 4.30
N LEU A 56 4.70 5.71 5.24
CA LEU A 56 5.00 6.73 6.26
C LEU A 56 5.57 8.00 5.62
N PHE A 57 6.42 7.89 4.61
CA PHE A 57 6.92 9.05 3.88
C PHE A 57 5.85 9.72 2.99
N THR A 58 4.89 8.99 2.42
CA THR A 58 3.70 9.59 1.80
C THR A 58 2.94 10.42 2.83
N ALA A 59 2.71 9.86 4.03
CA ALA A 59 2.03 10.57 5.10
C ALA A 59 2.80 11.82 5.56
N GLU A 60 4.13 11.75 5.68
CA GLU A 60 4.97 12.91 6.00
C GLU A 60 4.83 14.02 4.95
N GLY A 61 4.94 13.69 3.66
CA GLY A 61 4.79 14.67 2.57
C GLY A 61 3.42 15.35 2.59
N LEU A 62 2.33 14.60 2.79
CA LEU A 62 0.99 15.17 2.89
C LEU A 62 0.82 16.07 4.12
N LEU A 63 1.44 15.74 5.25
CA LEU A 63 1.43 16.57 6.45
C LEU A 63 2.20 17.88 6.25
N GLU A 64 3.35 17.83 5.57
CA GLU A 64 4.11 19.03 5.22
C GLU A 64 3.34 19.92 4.25
N ALA A 65 2.68 19.33 3.25
CA ALA A 65 1.83 20.08 2.32
C ALA A 65 0.71 20.84 3.03
N ALA A 66 0.02 20.16 3.96
CA ALA A 66 -1.04 20.78 4.75
C ALA A 66 -0.52 21.86 5.71
N ALA A 67 0.65 21.65 6.32
CA ALA A 67 1.24 22.61 7.26
C ALA A 67 1.74 23.89 6.56
N ASN A 68 2.22 23.76 5.32
CA ASN A 68 2.86 24.84 4.58
C ASN A 68 1.97 25.45 3.47
N ASP A 69 0.77 24.91 3.23
CA ASP A 69 -0.12 25.29 2.12
C ASP A 69 0.57 25.17 0.75
N THR A 70 1.27 24.04 0.54
CA THR A 70 2.04 23.73 -0.67
C THR A 70 1.41 22.57 -1.46
N ASP A 71 1.91 22.33 -2.68
CA ASP A 71 1.40 21.23 -3.50
C ASP A 71 1.73 19.86 -2.87
N PRO A 72 0.72 19.00 -2.62
CA PRO A 72 0.94 17.71 -1.98
C PRO A 72 1.85 16.75 -2.76
N VAL A 73 1.85 16.82 -4.09
CA VAL A 73 2.67 15.93 -4.92
C VAL A 73 4.15 16.30 -4.82
N ASP A 74 4.46 17.60 -4.78
CA ASP A 74 5.82 18.11 -4.59
C ASP A 74 6.38 17.72 -3.21
N GLU A 75 5.59 17.84 -2.15
CA GLU A 75 6.02 17.49 -0.79
C GLU A 75 6.16 15.97 -0.60
N VAL A 76 5.29 15.17 -1.23
CA VAL A 76 5.44 13.70 -1.26
C VAL A 76 6.72 13.31 -2.00
N TRP A 77 7.05 13.98 -3.11
CA TRP A 77 8.33 13.76 -3.79
C TRP A 77 9.52 14.12 -2.89
N ALA A 78 9.47 15.24 -2.18
CA ALA A 78 10.50 15.63 -1.23
C ALA A 78 10.65 14.59 -0.09
N ALA A 79 9.54 14.05 0.41
CA ALA A 79 9.54 12.96 1.40
C ALA A 79 10.15 11.67 0.85
N TYR A 80 9.84 11.29 -0.39
CA TYR A 80 10.47 10.15 -1.03
C TYR A 80 11.97 10.31 -1.26
N ARG A 81 12.45 11.53 -1.50
CA ARG A 81 13.89 11.83 -1.56
C ARG A 81 14.55 11.68 -0.18
N ARG A 82 13.83 11.93 0.92
CA ARG A 82 14.27 11.62 2.29
C ARG A 82 14.27 10.12 2.55
N TRP A 83 13.22 9.39 2.16
CA TRP A 83 13.21 7.93 2.21
C TRP A 83 14.40 7.33 1.46
N TYR A 84 14.67 7.79 0.23
CA TYR A 84 15.81 7.31 -0.55
C TYR A 84 17.15 7.48 0.20
N HIS A 85 17.31 8.57 0.96
CA HIS A 85 18.47 8.75 1.82
C HIS A 85 18.55 7.70 2.94
N THR A 86 17.44 7.38 3.60
CA THR A 86 17.41 6.30 4.61
C THR A 86 17.74 4.95 3.98
N GLN A 87 17.46 4.78 2.69
CA GLN A 87 17.89 3.63 1.90
C GLN A 87 19.33 3.72 1.37
N GLY A 88 20.19 4.59 1.92
CA GLY A 88 21.60 4.73 1.56
C GLY A 88 21.86 5.58 0.30
N GLY A 89 20.88 6.35 -0.14
CA GLY A 89 21.05 7.43 -1.11
C GLY A 89 21.61 8.71 -0.49
N ASP A 90 21.81 9.74 -1.31
CA ASP A 90 22.28 11.05 -0.85
C ASP A 90 21.18 11.82 -0.12
N LEU A 91 21.55 12.49 0.99
CA LEU A 91 20.67 13.43 1.67
C LEU A 91 20.43 14.65 0.76
N PRO A 92 19.17 15.08 0.53
CA PRO A 92 18.90 16.26 -0.29
C PRO A 92 19.53 17.53 0.29
N GLU A 93 19.99 18.44 -0.58
CA GLU A 93 20.63 19.69 -0.17
C GLU A 93 19.70 20.53 0.72
N GLY A 94 20.23 21.02 1.85
CA GLY A 94 19.49 21.88 2.76
C GLY A 94 18.52 21.17 3.71
N VAL A 95 18.40 19.84 3.65
CA VAL A 95 17.57 19.08 4.59
C VAL A 95 18.31 18.81 5.90
N ASP A 96 17.65 19.06 7.03
CA ASP A 96 18.16 18.69 8.36
C ASP A 96 18.16 17.14 8.49
N PRO A 97 19.30 16.49 8.80
CA PRO A 97 19.38 15.05 9.02
C PRO A 97 18.47 14.50 10.12
N LEU A 98 17.91 15.35 10.99
CA LEU A 98 16.96 14.99 12.03
C LEU A 98 15.53 15.45 11.71
N PHE A 99 15.24 15.85 10.46
CA PHE A 99 13.91 16.26 10.04
C PHE A 99 12.95 15.07 9.98
N GLY A 100 11.84 15.16 10.71
CA GLY A 100 10.72 14.22 10.61
C GLY A 100 11.17 12.76 10.77
N LEU A 101 10.79 11.93 9.81
CA LEU A 101 11.09 10.50 9.78
C LEU A 101 12.58 10.18 9.61
N LEU A 102 13.42 11.12 9.18
CA LEU A 102 14.88 10.90 9.16
C LEU A 102 15.45 10.67 10.57
N ALA A 103 14.77 11.18 11.61
CA ALA A 103 15.17 11.01 13.00
C ALA A 103 14.88 9.61 13.57
N VAL A 104 14.18 8.73 12.84
CA VAL A 104 13.85 7.36 13.25
C VAL A 104 14.93 6.40 12.72
N PRO A 105 15.87 5.91 13.56
CA PRO A 105 17.01 5.13 13.10
C PRO A 105 16.62 3.83 12.38
N GLU A 106 15.53 3.20 12.79
CA GLU A 106 15.04 1.94 12.24
C GLU A 106 14.59 2.08 10.77
N LEU A 107 14.18 3.29 10.33
CA LEU A 107 13.84 3.56 8.93
C LEU A 107 15.07 3.62 8.00
N HIS A 108 16.29 3.58 8.53
CA HIS A 108 17.54 3.52 7.76
C HIS A 108 17.99 2.10 7.41
N GLU A 109 17.15 1.10 7.72
CA GLU A 109 17.36 -0.28 7.27
C GLU A 109 16.65 -0.55 5.95
N ARG A 110 17.37 -1.21 5.02
CA ARG A 110 16.82 -1.63 3.72
C ARG A 110 16.02 -2.92 3.86
N ARG A 111 14.74 -2.86 3.52
CA ARG A 111 13.81 -3.99 3.55
C ARG A 111 12.96 -3.92 2.29
N GLY A 112 13.22 -4.82 1.34
CA GLY A 112 12.47 -4.88 0.08
C GLY A 112 12.63 -3.74 -0.96
N PRO A 113 13.48 -2.69 -0.85
CA PRO A 113 13.29 -1.45 -1.62
C PRO A 113 13.19 -1.68 -3.13
N GLY A 114 12.00 -1.44 -3.68
CA GLY A 114 11.68 -1.69 -5.07
C GLY A 114 12.63 -0.98 -6.05
N SER A 115 13.14 -1.71 -7.04
CA SER A 115 14.13 -1.19 -7.99
C SER A 115 13.64 0.01 -8.81
N THR A 116 12.33 0.07 -9.11
CA THR A 116 11.71 1.21 -9.80
C THR A 116 11.78 2.46 -8.93
N CYS A 117 11.38 2.36 -7.65
CA CYS A 117 11.48 3.45 -6.68
C CYS A 117 12.93 3.91 -6.54
N MET A 118 13.85 3.00 -6.20
CA MET A 118 15.26 3.35 -6.04
C MET A 118 15.87 3.99 -7.29
N GLY A 119 15.49 3.54 -8.49
CA GLY A 119 15.92 4.12 -9.77
C GLY A 119 15.41 5.53 -9.97
N SER A 120 14.10 5.76 -9.82
CA SER A 120 13.49 7.09 -9.98
C SER A 120 14.07 8.12 -9.01
N MET A 121 14.24 7.76 -7.74
CA MET A 121 14.79 8.68 -6.74
C MET A 121 16.27 8.96 -6.98
N ARG A 122 17.07 7.98 -7.43
CA ARG A 122 18.48 8.18 -7.82
C ARG A 122 18.60 9.20 -8.95
N ASP A 123 17.77 9.10 -9.98
CA ASP A 123 17.82 9.97 -11.14
C ASP A 123 17.34 11.40 -10.79
N GLY A 124 16.51 11.52 -9.75
CA GLY A 124 16.24 12.78 -9.03
C GLY A 124 15.26 13.73 -9.70
N VAL A 125 14.61 13.29 -10.77
CA VAL A 125 13.51 14.00 -11.43
C VAL A 125 12.24 13.18 -11.26
N PRO A 126 11.15 13.73 -10.72
CA PRO A 126 9.89 13.01 -10.57
C PRO A 126 9.22 12.77 -11.93
N GLY A 127 8.50 11.66 -12.04
CA GLY A 127 7.60 11.41 -13.16
C GLY A 127 6.24 12.06 -12.99
N THR A 128 5.49 12.13 -14.09
CA THR A 128 4.09 12.53 -14.09
C THR A 128 3.26 11.59 -14.96
N THR A 129 1.94 11.68 -14.89
CA THR A 129 1.03 10.93 -15.77
C THR A 129 1.15 11.33 -17.24
N ASP A 130 1.60 12.56 -17.51
CA ASP A 130 1.79 13.10 -18.87
C ASP A 130 3.22 12.86 -19.40
N GLU A 131 4.20 12.85 -18.51
CA GLU A 131 5.63 12.64 -18.79
C GLU A 131 6.17 11.48 -17.92
N PRO A 132 5.91 10.22 -18.30
CA PRO A 132 6.32 9.07 -17.51
C PRO A 132 7.84 8.82 -17.60
N LEU A 133 8.46 8.49 -16.46
CA LEU A 133 9.90 8.18 -16.38
C LEU A 133 10.28 6.83 -17.02
N ASN A 134 9.33 5.89 -16.99
CA ASN A 134 9.54 4.49 -17.36
C ASN A 134 8.20 3.84 -17.74
N GLY A 135 8.19 2.53 -18.03
CA GLY A 135 6.97 1.76 -18.29
C GLY A 135 6.62 0.79 -17.16
N SER A 136 7.03 1.08 -15.91
CA SER A 136 6.83 0.17 -14.78
C SER A 136 5.36 0.09 -14.36
N LYS A 137 4.87 -1.15 -14.24
CA LYS A 137 3.54 -1.50 -13.73
C LYS A 137 3.53 -1.93 -12.27
N GLY A 138 4.70 -2.02 -11.62
CA GLY A 138 4.84 -2.60 -10.28
C GLY A 138 3.94 -1.97 -9.22
N CYS A 139 3.69 -2.71 -8.16
CA CYS A 139 2.87 -2.34 -7.00
C CYS A 139 3.41 -1.16 -6.19
N GLY A 140 4.68 -0.78 -6.38
CA GLY A 140 5.35 0.29 -5.62
C GLY A 140 4.64 1.66 -5.64
N GLY A 141 3.77 1.91 -6.62
CA GLY A 141 2.90 3.08 -6.63
C GLY A 141 1.68 2.96 -5.71
N ILE A 142 1.00 1.82 -5.73
CA ILE A 142 -0.25 1.58 -4.97
C ILE A 142 0.01 1.24 -3.51
N MET A 143 1.07 0.49 -3.19
CA MET A 143 1.33 0.00 -1.83
C MET A 143 1.45 1.12 -0.78
N ARG A 144 1.77 2.34 -1.23
CA ARG A 144 2.04 3.51 -0.39
C ARG A 144 1.03 4.64 -0.50
N VAL A 145 -0.10 4.41 -1.18
CA VAL A 145 -1.05 5.48 -1.55
C VAL A 145 -2.14 5.72 -0.49
N ALA A 146 -2.31 4.81 0.47
CA ALA A 146 -3.38 4.89 1.47
C ALA A 146 -3.50 6.27 2.18
N PRO A 147 -2.40 6.95 2.57
CA PRO A 147 -2.47 8.27 3.19
C PRO A 147 -3.17 9.33 2.34
N VAL A 148 -3.13 9.21 1.01
CA VAL A 148 -3.84 10.13 0.09
C VAL A 148 -5.35 10.05 0.33
N GLY A 149 -5.90 8.84 0.37
CA GLY A 149 -7.32 8.63 0.64
C GLY A 149 -7.76 9.09 2.04
N LEU A 150 -6.82 9.16 2.99
CA LEU A 150 -7.10 9.60 4.35
C LEU A 150 -7.21 11.13 4.51
N VAL A 151 -6.66 11.91 3.57
CA VAL A 151 -6.66 13.38 3.63
C VAL A 151 -7.46 14.06 2.52
N ALA A 152 -7.75 13.35 1.43
CA ALA A 152 -8.46 13.90 0.29
C ALA A 152 -9.91 14.29 0.63
N THR A 153 -10.34 15.45 0.17
CA THR A 153 -11.65 16.03 0.48
C THR A 153 -12.75 15.57 -0.48
N SER A 154 -12.37 15.06 -1.65
CA SER A 154 -13.30 14.54 -2.67
C SER A 154 -12.70 13.32 -3.40
N ASP A 155 -13.54 12.51 -4.05
CA ASP A 155 -13.07 11.39 -4.88
C ASP A 155 -12.21 11.86 -6.05
N GLU A 156 -12.53 13.02 -6.64
CA GLU A 156 -11.75 13.62 -7.72
C GLU A 156 -10.34 13.97 -7.23
N GLU A 157 -10.24 14.56 -6.05
CA GLU A 157 -8.95 14.86 -5.43
C GLU A 157 -8.18 13.58 -5.05
N ALA A 158 -8.85 12.60 -4.44
CA ALA A 158 -8.24 11.32 -4.06
C ALA A 158 -7.68 10.58 -5.27
N TYR A 159 -8.46 10.51 -6.35
CA TYR A 159 -8.04 9.88 -7.60
C TYR A 159 -6.84 10.61 -8.21
N ARG A 160 -6.95 11.95 -8.36
CA ARG A 160 -5.88 12.78 -8.94
C ARG A 160 -4.58 12.66 -8.16
N LEU A 161 -4.62 12.81 -6.83
CA LEU A 161 -3.44 12.72 -5.98
C LEU A 161 -2.88 11.29 -5.93
N GLY A 162 -3.74 10.26 -5.92
CA GLY A 162 -3.31 8.88 -5.94
C GLY A 162 -2.55 8.54 -7.22
N CYS A 163 -3.09 8.95 -8.38
CA CYS A 163 -2.40 8.81 -9.66
C CYS A 163 -1.08 9.60 -9.69
N ALA A 164 -1.11 10.87 -9.30
CA ALA A 164 0.07 11.73 -9.38
C ALA A 164 1.23 11.24 -8.49
N THR A 165 0.94 10.85 -7.24
CA THR A 165 1.96 10.37 -6.30
C THR A 165 2.54 8.99 -6.67
N ALA A 166 1.77 8.13 -7.33
CA ALA A 166 2.28 6.89 -7.91
C ALA A 166 3.17 7.15 -9.15
N ALA A 167 2.72 8.05 -10.03
CA ALA A 167 3.42 8.43 -11.27
C ALA A 167 4.80 9.08 -11.04
N LEU A 168 5.06 9.57 -9.82
CA LEU A 168 6.41 9.99 -9.39
C LEU A 168 7.48 8.92 -9.65
N THR A 169 7.10 7.64 -9.68
CA THR A 169 8.02 6.52 -9.88
C THR A 169 7.56 5.49 -10.92
N HIS A 170 6.26 5.20 -10.99
CA HIS A 170 5.72 4.11 -11.82
C HIS A 170 5.05 4.73 -13.04
N GLY A 171 5.70 4.60 -14.21
CA GLY A 171 5.30 5.33 -15.41
C GLY A 171 4.27 4.63 -16.32
N HIS A 172 3.71 3.49 -15.91
CA HIS A 172 2.61 2.85 -16.65
C HIS A 172 1.24 3.17 -16.03
N ALA A 173 0.22 3.33 -16.87
CA ALA A 173 -1.16 3.62 -16.45
C ALA A 173 -1.69 2.65 -15.37
N SER A 174 -1.56 1.34 -15.56
CA SER A 174 -1.93 0.34 -14.56
C SER A 174 -1.23 0.51 -13.19
N GLY A 175 -0.04 1.13 -13.16
CA GLY A 175 0.68 1.41 -11.93
C GLY A 175 0.10 2.59 -11.15
N TRP A 176 -0.36 3.65 -11.83
CA TRP A 176 -0.93 4.83 -11.15
C TRP A 176 -2.46 4.82 -11.06
N ILE A 177 -3.19 4.24 -12.02
CA ILE A 177 -4.66 4.16 -11.99
C ILE A 177 -5.12 3.25 -10.85
N SER A 178 -4.41 2.15 -10.59
CA SER A 178 -4.68 1.28 -9.43
C SER A 178 -4.50 2.05 -8.11
N ALA A 179 -3.46 2.90 -8.01
CA ALA A 179 -3.23 3.76 -6.86
C ALA A 179 -4.32 4.83 -6.68
N GLY A 180 -4.74 5.48 -7.77
CA GLY A 180 -5.87 6.42 -7.77
C GLY A 180 -7.18 5.76 -7.32
N ALA A 181 -7.49 4.57 -7.85
CA ALA A 181 -8.66 3.79 -7.45
C ALA A 181 -8.62 3.42 -5.96
N MET A 182 -7.47 2.95 -5.47
CA MET A 182 -7.27 2.61 -4.04
C MET A 182 -7.46 3.84 -3.14
N ALA A 183 -6.92 5.00 -3.52
CA ALA A 183 -7.10 6.23 -2.76
C ALA A 183 -8.59 6.61 -2.61
N VAL A 184 -9.39 6.45 -3.67
CA VAL A 184 -10.85 6.62 -3.61
C VAL A 184 -11.51 5.59 -2.70
N MET A 185 -11.10 4.32 -2.78
CA MET A 185 -11.63 3.27 -1.89
C MET A 185 -11.38 3.62 -0.41
N VAL A 186 -10.16 4.00 -0.04
CA VAL A 186 -9.82 4.39 1.34
C VAL A 186 -10.63 5.60 1.80
N ARG A 187 -10.78 6.62 0.94
CA ARG A 187 -11.59 7.81 1.24
C ARG A 187 -13.04 7.42 1.55
N ARG A 188 -13.66 6.61 0.69
CA ARG A 188 -15.05 6.15 0.83
C ARG A 188 -15.26 5.34 2.11
N LEU A 189 -14.31 4.48 2.44
CA LEU A 189 -14.31 3.72 3.69
C LEU A 189 -14.20 4.64 4.92
N LEU A 190 -13.39 5.69 4.85
CA LEU A 190 -13.28 6.68 5.91
C LEU A 190 -14.58 7.47 6.13
N GLU A 191 -15.37 7.68 5.08
CA GLU A 191 -16.73 8.26 5.14
C GLU A 191 -17.78 7.30 5.69
N GLY A 192 -17.41 6.04 5.97
CA GLY A 192 -18.29 5.01 6.52
C GLY A 192 -19.05 4.20 5.48
N GLU A 193 -18.65 4.24 4.21
CA GLU A 193 -19.21 3.33 3.19
C GLU A 193 -18.75 1.88 3.42
N GLY A 194 -19.51 0.93 2.87
CA GLY A 194 -19.17 -0.48 2.90
C GLY A 194 -18.00 -0.83 1.96
N LEU A 195 -17.34 -1.95 2.22
CA LEU A 195 -16.23 -2.44 1.39
C LEU A 195 -16.61 -2.58 -0.08
N ARG A 196 -17.80 -3.11 -0.36
CA ARG A 196 -18.23 -3.32 -1.75
C ARG A 196 -18.51 -2.00 -2.45
N GLU A 197 -19.19 -1.07 -1.77
CA GLU A 197 -19.48 0.27 -2.28
C GLU A 197 -18.20 1.06 -2.57
N ALA A 198 -17.22 1.01 -1.66
CA ALA A 198 -15.92 1.64 -1.86
C ALA A 198 -15.17 1.05 -3.06
N VAL A 199 -15.17 -0.28 -3.21
CA VAL A 199 -14.57 -0.98 -4.37
C VAL A 199 -15.27 -0.56 -5.67
N ASP A 200 -16.61 -0.51 -5.69
CA ASP A 200 -17.37 -0.08 -6.86
C ASP A 200 -17.07 1.40 -7.22
N ALA A 201 -16.84 2.27 -6.23
CA ALA A 201 -16.42 3.66 -6.44
C ALA A 201 -15.00 3.77 -7.04
N GLY A 202 -14.03 3.02 -6.49
CA GLY A 202 -12.67 2.94 -7.04
C GLY A 202 -12.66 2.40 -8.48
N ARG A 203 -13.49 1.39 -8.76
CA ARG A 203 -13.71 0.87 -10.11
C ARG A 203 -14.30 1.92 -11.06
N ALA A 204 -15.26 2.71 -10.58
CA ALA A 204 -15.94 3.72 -11.41
C ALA A 204 -15.00 4.84 -11.85
N VAL A 205 -14.11 5.31 -10.98
CA VAL A 205 -13.09 6.31 -11.35
C VAL A 205 -12.06 5.74 -12.33
N ALA A 206 -11.61 4.50 -12.14
CA ALA A 206 -10.72 3.84 -13.09
C ALA A 206 -11.38 3.68 -14.48
N ALA A 207 -12.66 3.28 -14.53
CA ALA A 207 -13.40 3.14 -15.79
C ALA A 207 -13.66 4.46 -16.53
N ALA A 208 -13.59 5.59 -15.82
CA ALA A 208 -13.70 6.92 -16.41
C ALA A 208 -12.35 7.42 -16.99
N ASP A 209 -11.24 6.76 -16.67
CA ASP A 209 -9.91 7.15 -17.14
C ASP A 209 -9.64 6.58 -18.55
N PRO A 210 -9.41 7.42 -19.57
CA PRO A 210 -9.16 6.96 -20.93
C PRO A 210 -7.82 6.22 -21.10
N ALA A 211 -6.91 6.32 -20.12
CA ALA A 211 -5.64 5.59 -20.11
C ALA A 211 -5.77 4.20 -19.45
N ASP A 212 -6.94 3.83 -18.91
CA ASP A 212 -7.15 2.49 -18.38
C ASP A 212 -6.93 1.43 -19.46
N PHE A 213 -6.34 0.33 -19.02
CA PHE A 213 -5.97 -0.79 -19.87
C PHE A 213 -6.40 -2.13 -19.25
N GLU A 214 -6.22 -2.29 -17.94
CA GLU A 214 -6.42 -3.57 -17.26
C GLU A 214 -6.88 -3.43 -15.80
N VAL A 215 -6.99 -2.22 -15.25
CA VAL A 215 -7.32 -2.03 -13.82
C VAL A 215 -8.79 -2.38 -13.57
N VAL A 216 -9.69 -1.94 -14.46
CA VAL A 216 -11.12 -2.28 -14.35
C VAL A 216 -11.34 -3.78 -14.46
N ASP A 217 -10.69 -4.44 -15.42
CA ASP A 217 -10.77 -5.88 -15.60
C ASP A 217 -10.23 -6.65 -14.38
N ALA A 218 -9.15 -6.14 -13.76
CA ALA A 218 -8.58 -6.72 -12.55
C ALA A 218 -9.55 -6.63 -11.36
N ILE A 219 -10.19 -5.47 -11.16
CA ILE A 219 -11.20 -5.28 -10.11
C ILE A 219 -12.44 -6.15 -10.37
N ASP A 220 -12.89 -6.25 -11.62
CA ASP A 220 -14.02 -7.11 -12.00
C ASP A 220 -13.73 -8.59 -11.73
N ALA A 221 -12.52 -9.05 -12.04
CA ALA A 221 -12.09 -10.41 -11.74
C ALA A 221 -12.06 -10.67 -10.23
N ALA A 222 -11.57 -9.72 -9.43
CA ALA A 222 -11.56 -9.81 -7.98
C ALA A 222 -12.97 -9.93 -7.38
N ILE A 223 -13.89 -9.07 -7.82
CA ILE A 223 -15.30 -9.09 -7.43
C ILE A 223 -15.94 -10.44 -7.80
N ALA A 224 -15.70 -10.91 -9.02
CA ALA A 224 -16.27 -12.17 -9.50
C ALA A 224 -15.73 -13.38 -8.70
N LEU A 225 -14.44 -13.36 -8.33
CA LEU A 225 -13.82 -14.40 -7.52
C LEU A 225 -14.38 -14.41 -6.10
N ALA A 226 -14.46 -13.25 -5.44
CA ALA A 226 -15.03 -13.13 -4.10
C ALA A 226 -16.49 -13.60 -4.02
N GLY A 227 -17.25 -13.45 -5.11
CA GLY A 227 -18.63 -13.94 -5.22
C GLY A 227 -18.79 -15.48 -5.25
N GLN A 228 -17.69 -16.24 -5.35
CA GLN A 228 -17.74 -17.72 -5.43
C GLN A 228 -17.86 -18.39 -4.05
N GLY A 229 -17.70 -17.64 -2.96
CA GLY A 229 -17.78 -18.14 -1.59
C GLY A 229 -16.42 -18.13 -0.90
N SER A 230 -16.17 -19.11 -0.02
CA SER A 230 -14.92 -19.20 0.74
C SER A 230 -13.74 -19.51 -0.19
N LEU A 231 -12.72 -18.65 -0.13
CA LEU A 231 -11.51 -18.74 -0.95
C LEU A 231 -10.35 -19.31 -0.13
N ARG A 232 -9.38 -19.89 -0.85
CA ARG A 232 -8.03 -20.18 -0.36
C ARG A 232 -7.03 -19.32 -1.12
N GLY A 233 -5.82 -19.21 -0.57
CA GLY A 233 -4.70 -18.55 -1.22
C GLY A 233 -4.45 -18.93 -2.68
N THR A 234 -4.60 -20.22 -3.00
CA THR A 234 -4.44 -20.74 -4.36
C THR A 234 -5.48 -20.22 -5.34
N ASP A 235 -6.66 -19.80 -4.86
CA ASP A 235 -7.69 -19.20 -5.71
C ASP A 235 -7.29 -17.77 -6.11
N LEU A 236 -6.66 -17.03 -5.21
CA LEU A 236 -6.16 -15.66 -5.45
C LEU A 236 -5.04 -15.64 -6.50
N GLU A 237 -4.25 -16.72 -6.62
CA GLU A 237 -3.22 -16.83 -7.66
C GLU A 237 -3.78 -16.73 -9.09
N THR A 238 -5.09 -16.87 -9.28
CA THR A 238 -5.73 -16.66 -10.59
C THR A 238 -5.73 -15.19 -11.02
N LEU A 239 -5.52 -14.26 -10.09
CA LEU A 239 -5.49 -12.81 -10.31
C LEU A 239 -4.07 -12.25 -10.55
N GLY A 240 -3.01 -12.95 -10.11
CA GLY A 240 -1.62 -12.44 -10.04
C GLY A 240 -0.60 -13.11 -10.95
N LYS A 241 -0.97 -13.50 -12.18
CA LYS A 241 -0.11 -14.30 -13.09
C LYS A 241 0.14 -13.66 -14.44
N ARG A 242 -0.33 -12.43 -14.71
CA ARG A 242 -0.20 -11.83 -16.04
C ARG A 242 1.17 -11.20 -16.25
N TRP A 243 1.92 -10.86 -15.20
CA TRP A 243 3.22 -10.22 -15.35
C TRP A 243 4.23 -10.52 -14.21
N PRO A 244 5.54 -10.59 -14.48
CA PRO A 244 6.56 -10.74 -13.44
C PRO A 244 6.70 -9.49 -12.55
N GLY A 245 6.75 -9.67 -11.24
CA GLY A 245 7.08 -8.61 -10.28
C GLY A 245 5.90 -7.78 -9.75
N GLY A 246 4.72 -8.39 -9.60
CA GLY A 246 3.58 -7.82 -8.87
C GLY A 246 3.06 -6.50 -9.44
N PRO A 247 2.35 -6.50 -10.58
CA PRO A 247 1.68 -5.29 -11.07
C PRO A 247 0.72 -4.72 -10.04
N GLY A 248 0.62 -3.38 -9.97
CA GLY A 248 -0.27 -2.71 -9.02
C GLY A 248 -1.74 -3.08 -9.18
N ASP A 249 -2.20 -3.37 -10.40
CA ASP A 249 -3.57 -3.84 -10.66
C ASP A 249 -3.80 -5.27 -10.17
N GLU A 250 -2.80 -6.15 -10.25
CA GLU A 250 -2.87 -7.51 -9.73
C GLU A 250 -2.86 -7.53 -8.20
N ALA A 251 -1.97 -6.74 -7.59
CA ALA A 251 -1.90 -6.60 -6.13
C ALA A 251 -3.24 -6.05 -5.58
N LEU A 252 -3.81 -5.03 -6.24
CA LEU A 252 -5.13 -4.52 -5.91
C LEU A 252 -6.22 -5.60 -6.04
N ALA A 253 -6.23 -6.37 -7.13
CA ALA A 253 -7.23 -7.40 -7.36
C ALA A 253 -7.18 -8.49 -6.28
N ILE A 254 -5.99 -8.96 -5.92
CA ILE A 254 -5.82 -9.97 -4.85
C ILE A 254 -6.33 -9.44 -3.52
N ALA A 255 -5.92 -8.22 -3.14
CA ALA A 255 -6.37 -7.58 -1.91
C ALA A 255 -7.90 -7.41 -1.90
N VAL A 256 -8.50 -6.90 -2.98
CA VAL A 256 -9.95 -6.72 -3.11
C VAL A 256 -10.70 -8.05 -3.00
N ALA A 257 -10.20 -9.11 -3.65
CA ALA A 257 -10.83 -10.42 -3.57
C ALA A 257 -10.81 -10.96 -2.13
N ALA A 258 -9.68 -10.83 -1.43
CA ALA A 258 -9.54 -11.28 -0.04
C ALA A 258 -10.50 -10.54 0.90
N VAL A 259 -10.53 -9.20 0.87
CA VAL A 259 -11.35 -8.40 1.79
C VAL A 259 -12.86 -8.52 1.51
N LEU A 260 -13.26 -8.85 0.28
CA LEU A 260 -14.67 -9.08 -0.06
C LEU A 260 -15.13 -10.51 0.22
N ALA A 261 -14.22 -11.48 0.23
CA ALA A 261 -14.56 -12.90 0.44
C ALA A 261 -14.60 -13.30 1.93
N GLU A 262 -13.80 -12.66 2.78
CA GLU A 262 -13.64 -13.01 4.19
C GLU A 262 -14.13 -11.88 5.12
N PRO A 263 -15.22 -12.08 5.89
CA PRO A 263 -15.78 -11.05 6.77
C PRO A 263 -15.01 -10.78 8.06
N ASP A 264 -14.16 -11.70 8.55
CA ASP A 264 -13.26 -11.41 9.67
C ASP A 264 -12.00 -10.68 9.16
N PRO A 265 -11.70 -9.45 9.60
CA PRO A 265 -10.59 -8.69 9.05
C PRO A 265 -9.21 -9.34 9.30
N ASN A 266 -9.07 -10.16 10.35
CA ASN A 266 -7.80 -10.81 10.64
C ASN A 266 -7.62 -12.05 9.78
N GLU A 267 -8.69 -12.80 9.52
CA GLU A 267 -8.66 -13.90 8.56
C GLU A 267 -8.53 -13.39 7.11
N ALA A 268 -9.12 -12.24 6.78
CA ALA A 268 -8.97 -11.59 5.48
C ALA A 268 -7.53 -11.13 5.22
N LEU A 269 -6.85 -10.60 6.24
CA LEU A 269 -5.40 -10.32 6.20
C LEU A 269 -4.59 -11.58 5.92
N LEU A 270 -4.89 -12.68 6.63
CA LEU A 270 -4.18 -13.95 6.43
C LEU A 270 -4.47 -14.52 5.04
N LEU A 271 -5.70 -14.41 4.53
CA LEU A 271 -6.05 -14.81 3.17
C LEU A 271 -5.28 -13.97 2.13
N ALA A 272 -5.15 -12.67 2.35
CA ALA A 272 -4.47 -11.75 1.45
C ALA A 272 -2.96 -12.00 1.32
N VAL A 273 -2.29 -12.53 2.35
CA VAL A 273 -0.83 -12.82 2.30
C VAL A 273 -0.52 -14.25 1.85
N ASN A 274 -1.43 -15.20 2.12
CA ASN A 274 -1.19 -16.63 1.93
C ASN A 274 -1.42 -17.09 0.48
N HIS A 275 -0.83 -16.43 -0.50
CA HIS A 275 -0.79 -16.88 -1.90
C HIS A 275 0.66 -16.84 -2.40
N GLY A 276 0.95 -17.45 -3.54
CA GLY A 276 2.25 -17.27 -4.16
C GLY A 276 2.42 -15.86 -4.74
N GLY A 277 3.62 -15.29 -4.63
CA GLY A 277 3.97 -14.01 -5.26
C GLY A 277 4.20 -12.88 -4.26
N ASP A 278 3.65 -11.71 -4.58
CA ASP A 278 3.88 -10.43 -3.89
C ASP A 278 2.98 -10.30 -2.64
N SER A 279 3.31 -11.06 -1.60
CA SER A 279 2.47 -11.28 -0.41
C SER A 279 2.40 -10.09 0.55
N ASP A 280 3.48 -9.33 0.72
CA ASP A 280 3.54 -8.15 1.58
C ASP A 280 2.72 -6.99 0.99
N SER A 281 2.86 -6.72 -0.31
CA SER A 281 2.05 -5.68 -0.98
C SER A 281 0.56 -5.96 -0.98
N THR A 282 0.15 -7.20 -1.25
CA THR A 282 -1.28 -7.57 -1.20
C THR A 282 -1.82 -7.51 0.23
N GLY A 283 -1.01 -7.94 1.21
CA GLY A 283 -1.28 -7.79 2.63
C GLY A 283 -1.45 -6.32 3.01
N ALA A 284 -0.54 -5.45 2.63
CA ALA A 284 -0.55 -4.02 2.93
C ALA A 284 -1.80 -3.33 2.40
N ILE A 285 -2.13 -3.55 1.11
CA ILE A 285 -3.32 -2.99 0.48
C ILE A 285 -4.59 -3.50 1.17
N ALA A 286 -4.70 -4.81 1.41
CA ALA A 286 -5.85 -5.41 2.11
C ALA A 286 -6.00 -4.83 3.52
N GLY A 287 -4.89 -4.74 4.26
CA GLY A 287 -4.83 -4.18 5.58
C GLY A 287 -5.22 -2.70 5.65
N ASN A 288 -4.82 -1.89 4.66
CA ASN A 288 -5.27 -0.51 4.56
C ASN A 288 -6.79 -0.41 4.41
N LEU A 289 -7.40 -1.24 3.54
CA LEU A 289 -8.85 -1.26 3.30
C LEU A 289 -9.61 -1.74 4.54
N LEU A 290 -9.22 -2.89 5.10
CA LEU A 290 -9.84 -3.47 6.30
C LEU A 290 -9.73 -2.51 7.49
N GLY A 291 -8.55 -1.93 7.67
CA GLY A 291 -8.29 -0.97 8.72
C GLY A 291 -9.05 0.35 8.58
N ALA A 292 -9.26 0.83 7.35
CA ALA A 292 -10.10 1.98 7.08
C ALA A 292 -11.58 1.69 7.38
N HIS A 293 -12.06 0.50 7.01
CA HIS A 293 -13.46 0.09 7.19
C HIS A 293 -13.83 -0.24 8.64
N TYR A 294 -13.06 -1.14 9.28
CA TYR A 294 -13.39 -1.67 10.61
C TYR A 294 -12.77 -0.88 11.77
N GLY A 295 -11.74 -0.07 11.48
CA GLY A 295 -10.97 0.64 12.50
C GLY A 295 -9.99 -0.26 13.27
N ALA A 296 -9.08 0.38 14.02
CA ALA A 296 -7.97 -0.31 14.68
C ALA A 296 -8.41 -1.36 15.72
N SER A 297 -9.57 -1.17 16.36
CA SER A 297 -10.07 -2.08 17.39
C SER A 297 -10.51 -3.44 16.86
N ALA A 298 -10.79 -3.55 15.56
CA ALA A 298 -11.15 -4.82 14.93
C ALA A 298 -9.92 -5.66 14.55
N LEU A 299 -8.75 -5.02 14.44
CA LEU A 299 -7.48 -5.68 14.20
C LEU A 299 -6.93 -6.25 15.51
N ARG A 300 -6.38 -7.46 15.42
CA ARG A 300 -5.72 -8.19 16.50
C ARG A 300 -4.74 -7.30 17.27
N ALA A 301 -4.95 -7.23 18.59
CA ALA A 301 -4.17 -6.36 19.47
C ALA A 301 -2.70 -6.76 19.53
N ASP A 302 -2.43 -8.07 19.55
CA ASP A 302 -1.07 -8.61 19.54
C ASP A 302 -0.31 -8.23 18.27
N TRP A 303 -0.97 -8.24 17.10
CA TRP A 303 -0.35 -7.76 15.86
C TRP A 303 -0.07 -6.26 15.87
N ARG A 304 -1.03 -5.45 16.35
CA ARG A 304 -0.83 -4.00 16.47
C ARG A 304 0.30 -3.61 17.42
N GLU A 305 0.54 -4.41 18.45
CA GLU A 305 1.59 -4.15 19.44
C GLU A 305 2.98 -4.66 19.00
N ARG A 306 3.03 -5.74 18.20
CA ARG A 306 4.28 -6.38 17.79
C ARG A 306 4.83 -5.88 16.44
N VAL A 307 3.98 -5.37 15.56
CA VAL A 307 4.42 -4.86 14.25
C VAL A 307 5.50 -3.81 14.43
N GLU A 308 6.55 -3.90 13.62
CA GLU A 308 7.66 -2.95 13.70
C GLU A 308 7.16 -1.50 13.54
N LEU A 309 7.76 -0.58 14.29
CA LEU A 309 7.40 0.84 14.28
C LEU A 309 5.95 1.17 14.66
N ALA A 310 5.27 0.30 15.44
CA ALA A 310 3.91 0.54 15.93
C ALA A 310 3.70 1.94 16.55
N ASP A 311 4.67 2.44 17.32
CA ASP A 311 4.61 3.77 17.93
C ASP A 311 4.67 4.89 16.88
N VAL A 312 5.57 4.79 15.90
CA VAL A 312 5.70 5.78 14.80
C VAL A 312 4.45 5.78 13.92
N ILE A 313 3.94 4.59 13.59
CA ILE A 313 2.68 4.43 12.84
C ILE A 313 1.51 5.08 13.59
N THR A 314 1.45 4.89 14.91
CA THR A 314 0.42 5.48 15.77
C THR A 314 0.51 7.01 15.81
N GLU A 315 1.72 7.55 15.94
CA GLU A 315 1.97 8.99 15.91
C GLU A 315 1.55 9.60 14.56
N MET A 316 1.99 9.00 13.45
CA MET A 316 1.66 9.46 12.10
C MET A 316 0.16 9.41 11.83
N ALA A 317 -0.52 8.35 12.28
CA ALA A 317 -1.98 8.28 12.22
C ALA A 317 -2.66 9.40 13.03
N GLY A 318 -2.12 9.73 14.21
CA GLY A 318 -2.61 10.85 15.03
C GLY A 318 -2.48 12.18 14.31
N ARG A 319 -1.33 12.44 13.66
CA ARG A 319 -1.07 13.65 12.88
C ARG A 319 -1.98 13.76 11.66
N LEU A 320 -2.14 12.69 10.87
CA LEU A 320 -3.04 12.68 9.70
C LEU A 320 -4.51 12.93 10.10
N SER A 321 -4.94 12.36 11.23
CA SER A 321 -6.30 12.58 11.76
C SER A 321 -6.58 14.05 12.08
N ALA A 322 -5.55 14.85 12.37
CA ALA A 322 -5.71 16.27 12.65
C ALA A 322 -5.84 17.14 11.39
N VAL A 323 -5.44 16.62 10.22
CA VAL A 323 -5.51 17.34 8.93
C VAL A 323 -6.81 17.03 8.17
N GLY A 324 -7.33 15.81 8.28
CA GLY A 324 -8.55 15.38 7.58
C GLY A 324 -9.89 15.81 8.21
N ASN A 325 -9.88 16.69 9.22
CA ASN A 325 -11.09 17.20 9.89
C ASN A 325 -11.37 18.67 9.55
#